data_AF-A0A9P8N859-F1
#
_entry.id   AF-A0A9P8N859-F1
#
_cell.length_a   1.000
_cell.length_b   1.000
_cell.length_c   1.000
_cell.angle_alpha   90.00
_cell.angle_beta   90.00
_cell.angle_gamma   90.00
#
_symmetry.space_group_name_H-M   'P 1'
#
loop_
_entity.id
_entity.type
_entity.pdbx_description
1 polymer ?
#
loop_
_entity_poly.entity_id
_entity_poly.type
_entity_poly.pdbx_seq_one_letter_code
_entity_poly.pdbx_strand_id
1 'polypeptide(L)'
;MPETTENSRASWVLLLWFIQFMEEESRLWQNNVTGSHLAVYQSNTLRVALQRRIMSWDAMPAGFKKPYANTRMVYLVELLAMLGVYWLEFDWPNDRCLARGIGFLVKGQSIPNLGIAFDFKNIGQCNFTENRIIPVDQVKELCFGYVPTLYRNSNELRVSRRPQLSQDRTLDTLRLSSRKEIANTLAKIGCNAVTTSYILQGNQKDYHLFPITFEIIGMSAIWDNIIPKQPESLVFRRINRHIDKMRAKMDNLPPIANSEVEYPLLILLHEALEDLDEILTAKATCTQARDVLCIHLQEVLRCMNESSSNDLDPIRSIDEPRFEDIYTASAEDKYATFMSVYFKVVRRKVVAEAAARSQSLTYEEIWCTLVFRMTCWLRLHDFDRHDIQICKSELMGRRLPVYIM
;
A
#
# COMPACT_ATOMS: atom_id res chain seq x y z
N MET A 1 -16.63 -22.68 14.33
CA MET A 1 -17.69 -22.03 15.15
C MET A 1 -19.05 -22.37 14.57
N PRO A 2 -20.08 -22.62 15.39
CA PRO A 2 -21.41 -22.92 14.89
C PRO A 2 -21.98 -21.68 14.19
N GLU A 3 -22.61 -21.87 13.03
CA GLU A 3 -23.48 -20.88 12.40
C GLU A 3 -24.57 -20.49 13.39
N THR A 4 -24.33 -19.42 14.14
CA THR A 4 -25.37 -18.80 14.93
C THR A 4 -25.91 -17.66 14.11
N THR A 5 -27.06 -17.91 13.50
CA THR A 5 -28.07 -16.88 13.28
C THR A 5 -28.50 -16.29 14.63
N GLU A 6 -27.58 -15.68 15.38
CA GLU A 6 -27.88 -14.81 16.51
C GLU A 6 -28.37 -13.47 15.94
N ASN A 7 -29.55 -13.52 15.30
CA ASN A 7 -30.28 -12.34 14.81
C ASN A 7 -30.73 -11.42 15.96
N SER A 8 -30.28 -11.64 17.20
CA SER A 8 -30.58 -10.90 18.42
C SER A 8 -29.58 -9.77 18.71
N ARG A 9 -28.28 -9.94 18.39
CA ARG A 9 -27.27 -8.92 18.70
C ARG A 9 -27.28 -7.79 17.67
N ALA A 10 -26.89 -6.59 18.12
CA ALA A 10 -26.62 -5.47 17.23
C ALA A 10 -25.27 -5.70 16.53
N SER A 11 -25.20 -5.41 15.23
CA SER A 11 -24.02 -5.63 14.40
C SER A 11 -22.80 -4.83 14.85
N TRP A 12 -22.98 -3.68 15.49
CA TRP A 12 -21.86 -2.93 16.07
C TRP A 12 -21.19 -3.65 17.24
N VAL A 13 -21.93 -4.48 17.99
CA VAL A 13 -21.36 -5.31 19.06
C VAL A 13 -20.47 -6.38 18.45
N LEU A 14 -20.90 -6.99 17.35
CA LEU A 14 -20.11 -7.97 16.61
C LEU A 14 -18.83 -7.32 16.07
N LEU A 15 -18.93 -6.14 15.45
CA LEU A 15 -17.77 -5.40 14.96
C LEU A 15 -16.72 -5.18 16.07
N LEU A 16 -17.13 -4.66 17.23
CA LEU A 16 -16.23 -4.42 18.36
C LEU A 16 -15.63 -5.72 18.91
N TRP A 17 -16.43 -6.78 18.98
CA TRP A 17 -15.95 -8.09 19.40
C TRP A 17 -14.86 -8.62 18.47
N PHE A 18 -15.07 -8.54 17.14
CA PHE A 18 -14.08 -9.00 16.16
C PHE A 18 -12.80 -8.17 16.17
N ILE A 19 -12.87 -6.86 16.46
CA ILE A 19 -11.67 -6.03 16.63
C ILE A 19 -10.85 -6.51 17.84
N GLN A 20 -11.51 -6.82 18.95
CA GLN A 20 -10.84 -7.34 20.15
C GLN A 20 -10.28 -8.75 19.91
N PHE A 21 -11.06 -9.60 19.25
CA PHE A 21 -10.70 -10.96 18.89
C PHE A 21 -9.49 -10.99 17.94
N MET A 22 -9.48 -10.13 16.91
CA MET A 22 -8.34 -9.95 16.02
C MET A 22 -7.07 -9.62 16.79
N GLU A 23 -7.13 -8.62 17.67
CA GLU A 23 -5.97 -8.19 18.46
C GLU A 23 -5.48 -9.28 19.43
N GLU A 24 -6.38 -10.10 19.98
CA GLU A 24 -6.01 -11.24 20.83
C GLU A 24 -5.38 -12.38 20.03
N GLU A 25 -6.04 -12.84 18.96
CA GLU A 25 -5.58 -13.93 18.10
C GLU A 25 -4.23 -13.60 17.44
N SER A 26 -4.09 -12.39 16.91
CA SER A 26 -2.85 -11.91 16.31
C SER A 26 -1.68 -11.88 17.29
N ARG A 27 -1.92 -11.47 18.55
CA ARG A 27 -0.88 -11.47 19.58
C ARG A 27 -0.45 -12.88 19.98
N LEU A 28 -1.41 -13.79 20.12
CA LEU A 28 -1.13 -15.20 20.41
C LEU A 28 -0.31 -15.84 19.28
N TRP A 29 -0.74 -15.64 18.04
CA TRP A 29 -0.01 -16.12 16.87
C TRP A 29 1.40 -15.54 16.80
N GLN A 30 1.54 -14.22 16.95
CA GLN A 30 2.84 -13.56 16.88
C GLN A 30 3.81 -14.11 17.94
N ASN A 31 3.36 -14.24 19.20
CA ASN A 31 4.19 -14.81 20.27
C ASN A 31 4.65 -16.24 19.97
N ASN A 32 3.79 -17.05 19.33
CA ASN A 32 4.12 -18.43 18.96
C ASN A 32 5.16 -18.48 17.84
N VAL A 33 5.09 -17.56 16.87
CA VAL A 33 5.96 -17.56 15.68
C VAL A 33 7.30 -16.86 15.92
N THR A 34 7.34 -15.75 16.68
CA THR A 34 8.58 -14.99 16.94
C THR A 34 9.38 -15.47 18.15
N GLY A 35 8.74 -16.20 19.06
CA GLY A 35 9.23 -16.34 20.44
C GLY A 35 9.25 -14.99 21.19
N SER A 36 9.70 -15.01 22.46
CA SER A 36 9.75 -13.84 23.35
C SER A 36 10.77 -12.75 22.97
N HIS A 37 11.57 -12.96 21.93
CA HIS A 37 12.80 -12.18 21.69
C HIS A 37 12.73 -11.17 20.53
N LEU A 38 11.66 -11.17 19.71
CA LEU A 38 11.53 -10.25 18.58
C LEU A 38 10.26 -9.41 18.74
N ALA A 39 10.38 -8.39 19.57
CA ALA A 39 9.36 -7.39 19.80
C ALA A 39 9.28 -6.36 18.65
N VAL A 40 9.16 -6.83 17.40
CA VAL A 40 9.30 -5.97 16.20
C VAL A 40 8.07 -5.09 15.96
N TYR A 41 6.89 -5.49 16.43
CA TYR A 41 5.65 -4.71 16.29
C TYR A 41 5.15 -4.20 17.65
N GLN A 42 5.92 -3.32 18.31
CA GLN A 42 5.61 -2.86 19.66
C GLN A 42 4.67 -1.63 19.75
N SER A 43 4.31 -0.98 18.62
CA SER A 43 3.58 0.29 18.68
C SER A 43 2.22 0.27 17.99
N ASN A 44 1.21 -0.29 18.66
CA ASN A 44 -0.18 -0.05 18.30
C ASN A 44 -0.51 1.44 18.57
N THR A 45 -0.57 2.24 17.50
CA THR A 45 -0.90 3.67 17.58
C THR A 45 -2.40 3.94 17.46
N LEU A 46 -3.14 3.00 16.85
CA LEU A 46 -4.59 3.09 16.69
C LEU A 46 -5.34 2.25 17.72
N ARG A 47 -6.39 2.82 18.33
CA ARG A 47 -7.26 2.14 19.29
C ARG A 47 -8.72 2.47 19.05
N VAL A 48 -9.58 1.47 19.29
CA VAL A 48 -11.03 1.61 19.16
C VAL A 48 -11.63 1.85 20.54
N ALA A 49 -12.44 2.90 20.66
CA ALA A 49 -13.11 3.27 21.90
C ALA A 49 -14.61 3.39 21.69
N LEU A 50 -15.38 3.01 22.71
CA LEU A 50 -16.83 3.12 22.73
C LEU A 50 -17.25 4.15 23.78
N GLN A 51 -18.14 5.06 23.41
CA GLN A 51 -18.80 5.96 24.35
C GLN A 51 -20.27 5.55 24.49
N ARG A 52 -20.66 5.14 25.70
CA ARG A 52 -22.06 4.77 26.00
C ARG A 52 -22.92 6.02 26.14
N ARG A 53 -24.10 6.00 25.52
CA ARG A 53 -25.19 6.95 25.76
C ARG A 53 -26.48 6.19 26.02
N ILE A 54 -27.24 6.61 27.02
CA ILE A 54 -28.56 6.04 27.35
C ILE A 54 -29.63 6.91 26.69
N MET A 55 -30.59 6.29 26.02
CA MET A 55 -31.71 6.96 25.33
C MET A 55 -33.01 6.21 25.62
N SER A 56 -34.16 6.91 25.57
CA SER A 56 -35.48 6.28 25.61
C SER A 56 -35.75 5.55 24.30
N TRP A 57 -36.50 4.45 24.34
CA TRP A 57 -37.00 3.78 23.14
C TRP A 57 -37.89 4.70 22.29
N ASP A 58 -38.61 5.65 22.89
CA ASP A 58 -39.43 6.63 22.18
C ASP A 58 -38.60 7.61 21.33
N ALA A 59 -37.30 7.75 21.63
CA ALA A 59 -36.37 8.60 20.89
C ALA A 59 -35.65 7.85 19.75
N MET A 60 -35.95 6.57 19.52
CA MET A 60 -35.33 5.78 18.47
C MET A 60 -35.93 6.11 17.09
N PRO A 61 -35.10 6.31 16.05
CA PRO A 61 -35.60 6.53 14.71
C PRO A 61 -36.46 5.37 14.21
N ALA A 62 -37.52 5.68 13.46
CA ALA A 62 -38.38 4.68 12.83
C ALA A 62 -37.55 3.74 11.94
N GLY A 63 -37.58 2.44 12.25
CA GLY A 63 -36.80 1.42 11.54
C GLY A 63 -35.74 0.72 12.40
N PHE A 64 -35.34 1.30 13.54
CA PHE A 64 -34.44 0.63 14.47
C PHE A 64 -35.21 -0.20 15.48
N LYS A 65 -34.96 -1.51 15.47
CA LYS A 65 -35.49 -2.47 16.45
C LYS A 65 -34.46 -2.84 17.53
N LYS A 66 -33.26 -2.28 17.45
CA LYS A 66 -32.10 -2.58 18.30
C LYS A 66 -31.31 -1.30 18.59
N PRO A 67 -30.52 -1.27 19.68
CA PRO A 67 -29.58 -0.19 19.94
C PRO A 67 -28.59 -0.07 18.79
N TYR A 68 -28.37 1.15 18.27
CA TYR A 68 -27.36 1.41 17.24
C TYR A 68 -26.12 2.08 17.83
N ALA A 69 -25.01 1.98 17.12
CA ALA A 69 -23.84 2.84 17.33
C ALA A 69 -23.78 3.93 16.26
N ASN A 70 -23.29 5.10 16.61
CA ASN A 70 -22.96 6.14 15.64
C ASN A 70 -21.44 6.35 15.58
N THR A 71 -20.92 6.54 14.38
CA THR A 71 -19.51 6.87 14.13
C THR A 71 -19.42 7.85 12.96
N ARG A 72 -18.22 8.13 12.48
CA ARG A 72 -18.00 8.86 11.21
C ARG A 72 -17.61 7.88 10.12
N MET A 73 -17.99 8.17 8.88
CA MET A 73 -17.63 7.33 7.73
C MET A 73 -16.13 7.05 7.68
N VAL A 74 -15.29 8.06 7.96
CA VAL A 74 -13.83 7.90 8.02
C VAL A 74 -13.40 6.83 9.02
N TYR A 75 -13.94 6.85 10.23
CA TYR A 75 -13.61 5.87 11.26
C TYR A 75 -14.18 4.49 10.92
N LEU A 76 -15.35 4.40 10.28
CA LEU A 76 -15.86 3.12 9.81
C LEU A 76 -14.91 2.49 8.78
N VAL A 77 -14.43 3.27 7.80
CA VAL A 77 -13.44 2.80 6.83
C VAL A 77 -12.16 2.30 7.52
N GLU A 78 -11.65 3.04 8.51
CA GLU A 78 -10.48 2.63 9.32
C GLU A 78 -10.74 1.30 10.06
N LEU A 79 -11.88 1.18 10.74
CA LEU A 79 -12.24 -0.03 11.51
C LEU A 79 -12.37 -1.26 10.62
N LEU A 80 -12.93 -1.11 9.42
CA LEU A 80 -13.07 -2.21 8.46
C LEU A 80 -11.71 -2.61 7.88
N ALA A 81 -10.86 -1.64 7.57
CA ALA A 81 -9.50 -1.92 7.11
C ALA A 81 -8.68 -2.68 8.16
N MET A 82 -8.80 -2.35 9.46
CA MET A 82 -8.16 -3.12 10.54
C MET A 82 -8.55 -4.61 10.55
N LEU A 83 -9.77 -4.93 10.11
CA LEU A 83 -10.27 -6.30 10.02
C LEU A 83 -9.97 -6.98 8.68
N GLY A 84 -9.19 -6.33 7.80
CA GLY A 84 -8.94 -6.82 6.45
C GLY A 84 -10.17 -6.80 5.54
N VAL A 85 -11.16 -5.95 5.86
CA VAL A 85 -12.36 -5.75 5.04
C VAL A 85 -12.09 -4.62 4.04
N TYR A 86 -12.21 -4.93 2.75
CA TYR A 86 -12.04 -3.97 1.66
C TYR A 86 -13.37 -3.66 0.97
N TRP A 87 -13.44 -2.52 0.30
CA TRP A 87 -14.66 -2.04 -0.34
C TRP A 87 -14.80 -2.62 -1.75
N LEU A 88 -15.96 -3.18 -2.06
CA LEU A 88 -16.36 -3.60 -3.41
C LEU A 88 -17.10 -2.48 -4.13
N GLU A 89 -17.93 -1.73 -3.39
CA GLU A 89 -18.64 -0.55 -3.88
C GLU A 89 -18.59 0.53 -2.80
N PHE A 90 -18.32 1.78 -3.18
CA PHE A 90 -18.24 2.90 -2.24
C PHE A 90 -18.80 4.19 -2.86
N ASP A 91 -20.10 4.18 -3.11
CA ASP A 91 -20.87 5.32 -3.60
C ASP A 91 -21.81 5.81 -2.49
N TRP A 92 -21.20 6.45 -1.50
CA TRP A 92 -21.90 6.96 -0.32
C TRP A 92 -22.94 8.04 -0.62
N PRO A 93 -22.81 8.93 -1.63
CA PRO A 93 -23.87 9.90 -1.95
C PRO A 93 -25.16 9.24 -2.43
N ASN A 94 -25.06 8.04 -3.01
CA ASN A 94 -26.20 7.27 -3.51
C ASN A 94 -26.56 6.08 -2.58
N ASP A 95 -26.07 6.08 -1.34
CA ASP A 95 -26.29 5.03 -0.33
C ASP A 95 -25.89 3.62 -0.76
N ARG A 96 -24.99 3.50 -1.76
CA ARG A 96 -24.49 2.20 -2.24
C ARG A 96 -23.10 1.97 -1.70
N CYS A 97 -23.00 1.23 -0.60
CA CYS A 97 -21.73 0.90 0.02
C CYS A 97 -21.72 -0.60 0.35
N LEU A 98 -20.74 -1.32 -0.18
CA LEU A 98 -20.57 -2.75 0.01
C LEU A 98 -19.09 -3.05 0.27
N ALA A 99 -18.80 -3.74 1.36
CA ALA A 99 -17.45 -4.17 1.71
C ALA A 99 -17.44 -5.65 2.06
N ARG A 100 -16.31 -6.32 1.79
CA ARG A 100 -16.09 -7.73 2.10
C ARG A 100 -14.62 -7.96 2.40
N GLY A 101 -14.31 -8.95 3.23
CA GLY A 101 -12.94 -9.41 3.46
C GLY A 101 -12.86 -10.24 4.73
N ILE A 102 -11.92 -11.19 4.78
CA ILE A 102 -11.64 -12.07 5.94
C ILE A 102 -12.93 -12.61 6.60
N GLY A 103 -13.84 -13.19 5.80
CA GLY A 103 -15.08 -13.78 6.31
C GLY A 103 -16.19 -12.77 6.66
N PHE A 104 -15.98 -11.46 6.52
CA PHE A 104 -16.98 -10.44 6.82
C PHE A 104 -17.67 -9.88 5.59
N LEU A 105 -18.92 -9.43 5.79
CA LEU A 105 -19.73 -8.67 4.84
C LEU A 105 -20.26 -7.42 5.52
N VAL A 106 -20.13 -6.28 4.85
CA VAL A 106 -20.65 -4.99 5.34
C VAL A 106 -21.48 -4.35 4.26
N LYS A 107 -22.73 -4.01 4.58
CA LYS A 107 -23.66 -3.40 3.63
C LYS A 107 -24.23 -2.11 4.20
N GLY A 108 -24.15 -1.03 3.43
CA GLY A 108 -24.81 0.23 3.71
C GLY A 108 -26.26 0.21 3.23
N GLN A 109 -27.14 0.85 3.99
CA GLN A 109 -28.55 1.06 3.66
C GLN A 109 -28.99 2.45 4.10
N SER A 110 -29.74 3.13 3.24
CA SER A 110 -30.36 4.41 3.57
C SER A 110 -31.46 4.24 4.60
N ILE A 111 -31.41 5.00 5.70
CA ILE A 111 -32.49 5.09 6.68
C ILE A 111 -33.11 6.48 6.64
N PRO A 112 -34.44 6.58 6.42
CA PRO A 112 -35.14 7.85 6.38
C PRO A 112 -34.85 8.72 7.62
N ASN A 113 -34.54 10.00 7.39
CA ASN A 113 -34.27 11.01 8.43
C ASN A 113 -33.05 10.74 9.32
N LEU A 114 -32.27 9.69 9.06
CA LEU A 114 -31.06 9.38 9.80
C LEU A 114 -29.80 9.39 8.92
N GLY A 115 -29.91 8.91 7.68
CA GLY A 115 -28.80 8.76 6.75
C GLY A 115 -28.39 7.30 6.58
N ILE A 116 -27.14 7.05 6.22
CA ILE A 116 -26.65 5.70 5.94
C ILE A 116 -26.36 4.91 7.24
N ALA A 117 -26.93 3.72 7.32
CA ALA A 117 -26.63 2.74 8.35
C ALA A 117 -25.98 1.50 7.73
N PHE A 118 -25.06 0.91 8.48
CA PHE A 118 -24.30 -0.25 8.06
C PHE A 118 -24.69 -1.47 8.89
N ASP A 119 -24.82 -2.59 8.18
CA ASP A 119 -25.00 -3.92 8.76
C ASP A 119 -23.68 -4.69 8.62
N PHE A 120 -23.08 -5.08 9.74
CA PHE A 120 -21.85 -5.87 9.80
C PHE A 120 -22.17 -7.34 10.09
N LYS A 121 -21.73 -8.26 9.22
CA LYS A 121 -21.98 -9.70 9.35
C LYS A 121 -20.70 -10.49 9.26
N ASN A 122 -20.58 -11.50 10.10
CA ASN A 122 -19.70 -12.62 9.83
C ASN A 122 -20.43 -13.64 8.95
N ILE A 123 -19.88 -13.93 7.78
CA ILE A 123 -20.42 -14.87 6.79
C ILE A 123 -19.47 -16.06 6.55
N GLY A 124 -18.37 -16.18 7.29
CA GLY A 124 -17.37 -17.22 7.07
C GLY A 124 -16.36 -17.38 8.20
N GLN A 125 -15.25 -18.04 7.89
CA GLN A 125 -14.10 -18.10 8.78
C GLN A 125 -13.26 -16.83 8.63
N CYS A 126 -12.75 -16.34 9.74
CA CYS A 126 -11.75 -15.27 9.80
C CYS A 126 -10.48 -15.83 10.43
N ASN A 127 -9.32 -15.39 9.93
CA ASN A 127 -8.01 -15.79 10.45
C ASN A 127 -7.13 -14.54 10.55
N PHE A 128 -6.61 -14.23 11.75
CA PHE A 128 -5.81 -13.03 12.01
C PHE A 128 -4.33 -13.34 12.29
N THR A 129 -3.72 -14.17 11.46
CA THR A 129 -2.34 -14.66 11.59
C THR A 129 -1.35 -13.85 10.74
N GLU A 130 -0.71 -14.47 9.74
CA GLU A 130 0.31 -13.88 8.86
C GLU A 130 -0.22 -12.73 8.00
N ASN A 131 -1.48 -12.80 7.55
CA ASN A 131 -2.10 -11.82 6.66
C ASN A 131 -2.86 -10.69 7.39
N ARG A 132 -2.64 -10.53 8.70
CA ARG A 132 -3.34 -9.50 9.49
C ARG A 132 -2.91 -8.09 9.07
N ILE A 133 -3.84 -7.14 9.17
CA ILE A 133 -3.52 -5.72 9.03
C ILE A 133 -3.21 -5.15 10.42
N ILE A 134 -2.00 -4.61 10.59
CA ILE A 134 -1.57 -4.04 11.87
C ILE A 134 -2.21 -2.66 12.03
N PRO A 135 -2.92 -2.39 13.15
CA PRO A 135 -3.63 -1.12 13.36
C PRO A 135 -2.66 0.01 13.72
N VAL A 136 -2.06 0.58 12.68
CA VAL A 136 -1.20 1.77 12.77
C VAL A 136 -1.88 2.97 12.12
N ASP A 137 -1.58 4.17 12.60
CA ASP A 137 -2.17 5.42 12.09
C ASP A 137 -2.00 5.59 10.58
N GLN A 138 -0.95 5.05 9.96
CA GLN A 138 -0.71 5.09 8.51
C GLN A 138 -1.80 4.37 7.70
N VAL A 139 -2.46 3.35 8.28
CA VAL A 139 -3.60 2.65 7.63
C VAL A 139 -4.68 3.65 7.26
N LYS A 140 -4.90 4.67 8.10
CA LYS A 140 -5.84 5.74 7.79
C LYS A 140 -5.48 6.44 6.50
N GLU A 141 -4.25 6.93 6.35
CA GLU A 141 -3.85 7.68 5.15
C GLU A 141 -4.06 6.83 3.88
N LEU A 142 -3.63 5.57 3.92
CA LEU A 142 -3.74 4.63 2.80
C LEU A 142 -5.19 4.34 2.42
N CYS A 143 -6.08 4.16 3.39
CA CYS A 143 -7.51 3.96 3.15
C CYS A 143 -8.16 5.08 2.31
N PHE A 144 -7.57 6.28 2.33
CA PHE A 144 -8.06 7.44 1.58
C PHE A 144 -7.14 7.83 0.41
N GLY A 145 -6.19 6.97 0.03
CA GLY A 145 -5.29 7.18 -1.10
C GLY A 145 -4.15 8.16 -0.84
N TYR A 146 -3.86 8.46 0.44
CA TYR A 146 -2.70 9.24 0.84
C TYR A 146 -1.55 8.29 1.18
N VAL A 147 -0.38 8.54 0.61
CA VAL A 147 0.80 7.69 0.83
C VAL A 147 1.93 8.54 1.43
N PRO A 148 2.37 8.26 2.67
CA PRO A 148 3.52 8.93 3.26
C PRO A 148 4.80 8.54 2.52
N THR A 149 5.74 9.46 2.36
CA THR A 149 6.97 9.19 1.61
C THR A 149 8.25 9.32 2.43
N LEU A 150 9.35 8.85 1.84
CA LEU A 150 10.73 9.06 2.30
C LEU A 150 11.11 10.55 2.46
N TYR A 151 10.33 11.48 1.90
CA TYR A 151 10.56 12.93 2.01
C TYR A 151 9.87 13.58 3.22
N ARG A 152 9.00 12.84 3.92
CA ARG A 152 8.25 13.36 5.07
C ARG A 152 9.16 13.47 6.30
N ASN A 153 9.01 14.56 7.07
CA ASN A 153 9.78 14.74 8.30
C ASN A 153 9.35 13.74 9.38
N SER A 154 10.31 12.99 9.93
CA SER A 154 10.05 11.96 10.94
C SER A 154 9.38 12.48 12.23
N ASN A 155 9.52 13.77 12.54
CA ASN A 155 8.84 14.38 13.70
C ASN A 155 7.34 14.63 13.47
N GLU A 156 6.88 14.70 12.21
CA GLU A 156 5.46 14.87 11.87
C GLU A 156 4.68 13.56 11.90
N LEU A 157 5.37 12.41 11.75
CA LEU A 157 4.80 11.06 11.81
C LEU A 157 4.12 10.77 13.15
N ARG A 158 4.63 11.35 14.25
CA ARG A 158 4.13 11.08 15.63
C ARG A 158 3.06 12.03 16.13
N VAL A 159 2.94 13.22 15.54
CA VAL A 159 2.15 14.33 16.11
C VAL A 159 0.82 14.52 15.38
N SER A 160 0.74 14.10 14.12
CA SER A 160 -0.39 14.41 13.24
C SER A 160 -1.51 13.38 13.33
N ARG A 161 -2.32 13.42 14.41
CA ARG A 161 -3.63 12.71 14.50
C ARG A 161 -4.64 13.10 13.41
N ARG A 162 -4.30 14.10 12.61
CA ARG A 162 -4.94 14.44 11.35
C ARG A 162 -3.80 14.61 10.37
N PRO A 163 -3.86 14.02 9.16
CA PRO A 163 -2.98 14.48 8.09
C PRO A 163 -3.22 15.99 7.98
N GLN A 164 -2.25 16.80 8.41
CA GLN A 164 -2.22 18.17 7.95
C GLN A 164 -2.11 17.99 6.45
N LEU A 165 -3.15 18.37 5.70
CA LEU A 165 -3.02 18.47 4.25
C LEU A 165 -1.89 19.48 4.04
N SER A 166 -0.68 18.96 3.85
CA SER A 166 0.49 19.77 3.56
C SER A 166 0.13 20.64 2.38
N GLN A 167 0.59 21.89 2.44
CA GLN A 167 0.48 22.79 1.29
C GLN A 167 1.05 22.03 0.09
N ASP A 168 0.27 22.00 -1.00
CA ASP A 168 0.27 21.04 -2.11
C ASP A 168 1.60 20.91 -2.91
N ARG A 169 2.70 21.47 -2.41
CA ARG A 169 4.00 21.64 -3.06
C ARG A 169 5.08 20.67 -2.60
N THR A 170 4.92 19.99 -1.47
CA THR A 170 5.92 19.05 -0.94
C THR A 170 5.64 17.62 -1.36
N LEU A 171 6.70 16.80 -1.46
CA LEU A 171 6.62 15.36 -1.78
C LEU A 171 6.42 14.49 -0.53
N ASP A 172 6.13 15.08 0.61
CA ASP A 172 5.89 14.43 1.91
C ASP A 172 4.73 13.43 1.87
N THR A 173 3.73 13.68 1.02
CA THR A 173 2.52 12.87 0.89
C THR A 173 2.10 12.79 -0.57
N LEU A 174 2.00 11.58 -1.11
CA LEU A 174 1.44 11.36 -2.46
C LEU A 174 -0.06 11.17 -2.38
N ARG A 175 -0.76 11.53 -3.46
CA ARG A 175 -2.20 11.27 -3.62
C ARG A 175 -2.40 10.35 -4.81
N LEU A 176 -2.92 9.16 -4.54
CA LEU A 176 -3.02 8.06 -5.51
C LEU A 176 -4.45 7.51 -5.62
N SER A 177 -5.45 8.26 -5.16
CA SER A 177 -6.86 7.81 -5.08
C SER A 177 -7.61 7.88 -6.42
N SER A 178 -7.10 8.59 -7.41
CA SER A 178 -7.69 8.69 -8.75
C SER A 178 -6.64 8.94 -9.83
N ARG A 179 -6.96 8.67 -11.10
CA ARG A 179 -6.06 8.98 -12.24
C ARG A 179 -5.58 10.43 -12.26
N LYS A 180 -6.46 11.37 -11.92
CA LYS A 180 -6.12 12.80 -11.84
C LYS A 180 -5.12 13.08 -10.72
N GLU A 181 -5.33 12.47 -9.55
CA GLU A 181 -4.40 12.62 -8.43
C GLU A 181 -3.06 11.95 -8.71
N ILE A 182 -3.04 10.79 -9.35
CA ILE A 182 -1.81 10.10 -9.79
C ILE A 182 -1.03 10.98 -10.79
N ALA A 183 -1.71 11.54 -11.80
CA ALA A 183 -1.07 12.44 -12.77
C ALA A 183 -0.49 13.70 -12.10
N ASN A 184 -1.22 14.30 -11.15
CA ASN A 184 -0.71 15.41 -10.36
C ASN A 184 0.50 15.00 -9.51
N THR A 185 0.49 13.80 -8.93
CA THR A 185 1.62 13.24 -8.18
C THR A 185 2.86 13.09 -9.09
N LEU A 186 2.71 12.57 -10.30
CA LEU A 186 3.82 12.47 -11.28
C LEU A 186 4.39 13.85 -11.63
N ALA A 187 3.52 14.84 -11.86
CA ALA A 187 3.95 16.22 -12.10
C ALA A 187 4.74 16.80 -10.91
N LYS A 188 4.32 16.51 -9.67
CA LYS A 188 5.04 16.91 -8.46
C LYS A 188 6.40 16.24 -8.34
N ILE A 189 6.51 14.96 -8.69
CA ILE A 189 7.79 14.24 -8.72
C ILE A 189 8.75 14.90 -9.72
N GLY A 190 8.20 15.41 -10.84
CA GLY A 190 8.92 16.16 -11.86
C GLY A 190 8.75 15.60 -13.26
N CYS A 191 7.84 14.62 -13.45
CA CYS A 191 7.57 14.04 -14.76
C CYS A 191 6.94 15.07 -15.69
N ASN A 192 7.27 14.98 -16.97
CA ASN A 192 6.79 15.89 -18.00
C ASN A 192 5.29 15.69 -18.33
N ALA A 193 4.73 16.64 -19.08
CA ALA A 193 3.32 16.63 -19.46
C ALA A 193 2.91 15.38 -20.27
N VAL A 194 3.80 14.87 -21.15
CA VAL A 194 3.55 13.65 -21.93
C VAL A 194 3.35 12.46 -21.00
N THR A 195 4.25 12.24 -20.06
CA THR A 195 4.16 11.18 -19.05
C THR A 195 2.87 11.28 -18.22
N THR A 196 2.49 12.48 -17.78
CA THR A 196 1.23 12.66 -17.04
C THR A 196 -0.01 12.38 -17.90
N SER A 197 0.08 12.65 -19.21
CA SER A 197 -1.04 12.43 -20.13
C SER A 197 -1.34 10.95 -20.34
N TYR A 198 -0.33 10.07 -20.29
CA TYR A 198 -0.52 8.62 -20.35
C TYR A 198 -1.46 8.12 -19.23
N ILE A 199 -1.34 8.66 -18.02
CA ILE A 199 -2.25 8.30 -16.91
C ILE A 199 -3.67 8.86 -17.13
N LEU A 200 -3.78 10.10 -17.60
CA LEU A 200 -5.06 10.77 -17.78
C LEU A 200 -5.91 10.15 -18.90
N GLN A 201 -5.26 9.80 -20.03
CA GLN A 201 -5.92 9.20 -21.18
C GLN A 201 -6.39 7.76 -20.88
N GLY A 202 -5.89 7.16 -19.79
CA GLY A 202 -6.10 5.76 -19.48
C GLY A 202 -5.09 4.89 -20.23
N ASN A 203 -4.54 3.91 -19.54
CA ASN A 203 -3.61 2.97 -20.14
C ASN A 203 -4.36 2.17 -21.21
N GLN A 204 -3.96 2.26 -22.48
CA GLN A 204 -4.55 1.41 -23.53
C GLN A 204 -4.02 -0.03 -23.45
N LYS A 205 -2.96 -0.28 -22.66
CA LYS A 205 -2.15 -1.50 -22.69
C LYS A 205 -1.78 -1.99 -21.28
N ASP A 206 -2.39 -3.09 -20.85
CA ASP A 206 -2.14 -3.75 -19.55
C ASP A 206 -0.89 -4.67 -19.58
N TYR A 207 0.27 -4.16 -20.03
CA TYR A 207 1.49 -4.99 -20.13
C TYR A 207 2.35 -5.03 -18.87
N HIS A 208 2.03 -4.22 -17.86
CA HIS A 208 2.85 -4.15 -16.65
C HIS A 208 2.49 -5.27 -15.67
N LEU A 209 3.51 -5.83 -15.00
CA LEU A 209 3.31 -6.87 -13.99
C LEU A 209 2.47 -6.38 -12.81
N PHE A 210 2.60 -5.09 -12.48
CA PHE A 210 1.91 -4.39 -11.39
C PHE A 210 1.38 -3.02 -11.84
N PRO A 211 0.26 -2.49 -11.33
CA PRO A 211 -0.09 -1.09 -11.54
C PRO A 211 1.06 -0.13 -11.21
N ILE A 212 1.26 0.92 -12.02
CA ILE A 212 2.31 1.94 -11.79
C ILE A 212 2.23 2.57 -10.40
N THR A 213 1.03 2.61 -9.81
CA THR A 213 0.79 3.05 -8.44
C THR A 213 1.61 2.25 -7.43
N PHE A 214 1.72 0.94 -7.60
CA PHE A 214 2.50 0.08 -6.69
C PHE A 214 4.01 0.28 -6.87
N GLU A 215 4.47 0.62 -8.07
CA GLU A 215 5.87 0.99 -8.27
C GLU A 215 6.21 2.29 -7.55
N ILE A 216 5.35 3.31 -7.70
CA ILE A 216 5.50 4.59 -7.01
C ILE A 216 5.53 4.35 -5.50
N ILE A 217 4.63 3.54 -4.96
CA ILE A 217 4.60 3.21 -3.52
C ILE A 217 5.86 2.44 -3.13
N GLY A 218 6.22 1.36 -3.83
CA GLY A 218 7.37 0.53 -3.52
C GLY A 218 8.71 1.28 -3.59
N MET A 219 8.83 2.28 -4.47
CA MET A 219 10.02 3.12 -4.56
C MET A 219 10.06 4.28 -3.55
N SER A 220 8.91 4.84 -3.16
CA SER A 220 8.88 6.14 -2.47
C SER A 220 8.16 6.20 -1.12
N ALA A 221 7.30 5.22 -0.80
CA ALA A 221 6.48 5.25 0.41
C ALA A 221 7.29 4.84 1.64
N ILE A 222 7.20 5.55 2.77
CA ILE A 222 7.90 5.18 4.01
C ILE A 222 7.04 4.28 4.91
N TRP A 223 7.67 3.31 5.57
CA TRP A 223 7.04 2.43 6.56
C TRP A 223 7.90 2.44 7.82
N ASP A 224 7.34 2.84 8.96
CA ASP A 224 8.11 3.25 10.14
C ASP A 224 9.01 2.15 10.75
N ASN A 225 10.32 2.42 10.80
CA ASN A 225 11.14 2.41 12.02
C ASN A 225 12.31 3.40 11.84
N ILE A 226 12.28 4.48 12.62
CA ILE A 226 13.27 5.56 12.60
C ILE A 226 14.57 5.08 13.27
N ILE A 227 15.64 4.87 12.49
CA ILE A 227 17.01 4.82 13.02
C ILE A 227 17.89 5.78 12.21
N PRO A 228 18.43 6.86 12.82
CA PRO A 228 19.51 7.61 12.22
C PRO A 228 20.83 6.87 12.46
N LYS A 229 21.46 6.38 11.40
CA LYS A 229 22.86 5.95 11.42
C LYS A 229 23.66 6.63 10.29
N GLN A 230 24.94 6.82 10.58
CA GLN A 230 25.92 7.56 9.77
C GLN A 230 26.28 6.77 8.51
N PRO A 231 26.61 7.43 7.38
CA PRO A 231 26.92 6.74 6.14
C PRO A 231 28.38 6.27 6.11
N GLU A 232 28.59 4.96 6.00
CA GLU A 232 29.78 4.43 5.33
C GLU A 232 29.32 3.69 4.06
N SER A 233 29.73 4.19 2.89
CA SER A 233 29.13 3.87 1.59
C SER A 233 29.68 2.59 0.98
N LEU A 234 28.87 1.53 1.00
CA LEU A 234 29.00 0.35 0.13
C LEU A 234 27.61 -0.20 -0.21
N VAL A 235 26.78 0.61 -0.89
CA VAL A 235 25.37 0.30 -1.21
C VAL A 235 25.22 -1.10 -1.79
N PHE A 236 26.04 -1.44 -2.80
CA PHE A 236 26.03 -2.77 -3.40
C PHE A 236 26.40 -3.89 -2.41
N ARG A 237 27.32 -3.66 -1.46
CA ARG A 237 27.61 -4.67 -0.43
C ARG A 237 26.42 -4.86 0.52
N ARG A 238 25.69 -3.78 0.87
CA ARG A 238 24.47 -3.88 1.70
C ARG A 238 23.36 -4.64 0.98
N ILE A 239 23.10 -4.33 -0.30
CA ILE A 239 22.11 -5.04 -1.12
C ILE A 239 22.50 -6.52 -1.26
N ASN A 240 23.74 -6.82 -1.64
CA ASN A 240 24.20 -8.20 -1.80
C ASN A 240 24.11 -8.99 -0.49
N ARG A 241 24.42 -8.38 0.66
CA ARG A 241 24.23 -9.02 1.97
C ARG A 241 22.79 -9.46 2.20
N HIS A 242 21.80 -8.63 1.81
CA HIS A 242 20.39 -8.99 1.94
C HIS A 242 20.00 -10.10 0.95
N ILE A 243 20.46 -10.02 -0.29
CA ILE A 243 20.24 -11.08 -1.29
C ILE A 243 20.81 -12.41 -0.81
N ASP A 244 22.02 -12.44 -0.26
CA ASP A 244 22.67 -13.65 0.23
C ASP A 244 21.93 -14.24 1.43
N LYS A 245 21.48 -13.40 2.38
CA LYS A 245 20.62 -13.83 3.49
C LYS A 245 19.32 -14.46 2.99
N MET A 246 18.65 -13.81 2.03
CA MET A 246 17.38 -14.29 1.48
C MET A 246 17.57 -15.60 0.71
N ARG A 247 18.60 -15.71 -0.13
CA ARG A 247 18.95 -16.95 -0.86
C ARG A 247 19.27 -18.09 0.10
N ALA A 248 20.14 -17.86 1.08
CA ALA A 248 20.45 -18.87 2.08
C ALA A 248 19.21 -19.34 2.82
N LYS A 249 18.25 -18.45 3.10
CA LYS A 249 16.98 -18.85 3.70
C LYS A 249 16.11 -19.66 2.73
N MET A 250 16.01 -19.24 1.47
CA MET A 250 15.25 -19.93 0.42
C MET A 250 15.79 -21.33 0.10
N ASP A 251 17.11 -21.50 0.06
CA ASP A 251 17.76 -22.79 -0.22
C ASP A 251 17.54 -23.82 0.89
N ASN A 252 17.28 -23.33 2.12
CA ASN A 252 16.98 -24.16 3.28
C ASN A 252 15.47 -24.42 3.46
N LEU A 253 14.61 -23.91 2.57
CA LEU A 253 13.18 -24.18 2.63
C LEU A 253 12.89 -25.60 2.10
N PRO A 254 12.05 -26.39 2.78
CA PRO A 254 11.58 -27.65 2.23
C PRO A 254 10.83 -27.39 0.91
N PRO A 255 10.86 -28.33 -0.06
CA PRO A 255 10.12 -28.22 -1.32
C PRO A 255 8.60 -28.30 -1.06
N ILE A 256 8.06 -27.12 -0.75
CA ILE A 256 6.68 -26.61 -0.80
C ILE A 256 5.53 -27.57 -0.44
N ALA A 257 4.81 -27.21 0.64
CA ALA A 257 3.35 -27.24 0.62
C ALA A 257 2.85 -25.77 0.62
N ASN A 258 2.33 -25.35 -0.53
CA ASN A 258 1.52 -24.16 -0.84
C ASN A 258 1.95 -22.77 -0.32
N SER A 259 2.38 -21.93 -1.28
CA SER A 259 2.17 -20.48 -1.44
C SER A 259 2.43 -19.45 -0.32
N GLU A 260 2.74 -19.83 0.91
CA GLU A 260 3.01 -18.85 1.97
C GLU A 260 4.50 -18.49 2.02
N VAL A 261 4.81 -17.19 1.93
CA VAL A 261 6.15 -16.69 2.23
C VAL A 261 6.42 -16.97 3.71
N GLU A 262 7.32 -17.91 4.00
CA GLU A 262 7.62 -18.29 5.38
C GLU A 262 8.02 -17.05 6.20
N TYR A 263 7.46 -16.90 7.39
CA TYR A 263 7.65 -15.73 8.26
C TYR A 263 9.10 -15.20 8.38
N PRO A 264 10.16 -16.05 8.45
CA PRO A 264 11.53 -15.55 8.48
C PRO A 264 11.96 -14.81 7.20
N LEU A 265 11.43 -15.19 6.02
CA LEU A 265 11.68 -14.46 4.77
C LEU A 265 11.00 -13.09 4.78
N LEU A 266 9.81 -12.96 5.38
CA LEU A 266 9.15 -11.67 5.60
C LEU A 266 10.00 -10.75 6.48
N ILE A 267 10.60 -11.27 7.56
CA ILE A 267 11.51 -10.51 8.42
C ILE A 267 12.70 -9.98 7.60
N LEU A 268 13.34 -10.83 6.78
CA LEU A 268 14.48 -10.41 5.95
C LEU A 268 14.11 -9.33 4.94
N LEU A 269 12.90 -9.37 4.38
CA LEU A 269 12.40 -8.34 3.48
C LEU A 269 12.17 -7.02 4.23
N HIS A 270 11.62 -7.05 5.45
CA HIS A 270 11.48 -5.86 6.29
C HIS A 270 12.85 -5.27 6.69
N GLU A 271 13.80 -6.10 7.12
CA GLU A 271 15.19 -5.66 7.41
C GLU A 271 15.83 -4.98 6.20
N ALA A 272 15.60 -5.51 5.00
CA ALA A 272 16.08 -4.91 3.76
C ALA A 272 15.45 -3.54 3.51
N LEU A 273 14.12 -3.41 3.67
CA LEU A 273 13.45 -2.12 3.51
C LEU A 273 13.96 -1.06 4.49
N GLU A 274 14.11 -1.39 5.78
CA GLU A 274 14.63 -0.46 6.79
C GLU A 274 16.05 0.02 6.43
N ASP A 275 16.93 -0.90 6.03
CA ASP A 275 18.29 -0.58 5.59
C ASP A 275 18.33 0.32 4.34
N LEU A 276 17.40 0.14 3.40
CA LEU A 276 17.32 0.94 2.17
C LEU A 276 16.71 2.32 2.41
N ASP A 277 15.74 2.43 3.33
CA ASP A 277 15.14 3.70 3.74
C ASP A 277 16.19 4.60 4.38
N GLU A 278 17.10 4.04 5.18
CA GLU A 278 18.26 4.76 5.72
C GLU A 278 19.15 5.35 4.60
N ILE A 279 19.40 4.58 3.54
CA ILE A 279 20.22 5.03 2.39
C ILE A 279 19.52 6.16 1.63
N LEU A 280 18.21 6.05 1.39
CA LEU A 280 17.44 6.98 0.57
C LEU A 280 17.07 8.27 1.31
N THR A 281 16.94 8.22 2.63
CA THR A 281 16.61 9.39 3.48
C THR A 281 17.84 10.20 3.88
N ALA A 282 19.06 9.70 3.62
CA ALA A 282 20.27 10.47 3.85
C ALA A 282 20.24 11.79 3.04
N LYS A 283 20.55 12.91 3.70
CA LYS A 283 20.38 14.26 3.13
C LYS A 283 21.09 14.48 1.79
N ALA A 284 22.19 13.76 1.54
CA ALA A 284 22.95 13.83 0.30
C ALA A 284 22.31 13.06 -0.87
N THR A 285 21.51 12.03 -0.59
CA THR A 285 20.92 11.12 -1.59
C THR A 285 19.47 11.48 -1.90
N CYS A 286 18.77 12.15 -0.99
CA CYS A 286 17.34 12.46 -1.10
C CYS A 286 16.95 13.22 -2.38
N THR A 287 17.71 14.25 -2.78
CA THR A 287 17.43 15.00 -4.02
C THR A 287 17.71 14.16 -5.26
N GLN A 288 18.78 13.37 -5.25
CA GLN A 288 19.14 12.48 -6.35
C GLN A 288 18.12 11.33 -6.51
N ALA A 289 17.58 10.81 -5.39
CA ALA A 289 16.53 9.80 -5.39
C ALA A 289 15.26 10.28 -6.08
N ARG A 290 14.87 11.54 -5.87
CA ARG A 290 13.75 12.15 -6.60
C ARG A 290 14.00 12.20 -8.10
N ASP A 291 15.20 12.64 -8.51
CA ASP A 291 15.55 12.77 -9.92
C ASP A 291 15.58 11.40 -10.62
N VAL A 292 16.17 10.39 -9.98
CA VAL A 292 16.16 9.01 -10.47
C VAL A 292 14.73 8.48 -10.58
N LEU A 293 13.90 8.69 -9.56
CA LEU A 293 12.50 8.26 -9.56
C LEU A 293 11.73 8.91 -10.71
N CYS A 294 11.93 10.22 -10.93
CA CYS A 294 11.31 10.94 -12.04
C CYS A 294 11.70 10.32 -13.39
N ILE A 295 13.01 10.16 -13.65
CA ILE A 295 13.51 9.61 -14.92
C ILE A 295 13.00 8.19 -15.12
N HIS A 296 13.02 7.37 -14.06
CA HIS A 296 12.51 6.00 -14.08
C HIS A 296 11.04 5.92 -14.48
N LEU A 297 10.17 6.68 -13.80
CA LEU A 297 8.73 6.68 -14.07
C LEU A 297 8.40 7.19 -15.46
N GLN A 298 9.13 8.20 -15.95
CA GLN A 298 8.99 8.65 -17.33
C GLN A 298 9.32 7.52 -18.32
N GLU A 299 10.42 6.80 -18.11
CA GLU A 299 10.87 5.75 -19.02
C GLU A 299 9.96 4.51 -19.00
N VAL A 300 9.51 4.08 -17.82
CA VAL A 300 8.54 2.96 -17.69
C VAL A 300 7.24 3.30 -18.41
N LEU A 301 6.64 4.47 -18.13
CA LEU A 301 5.40 4.88 -18.76
C LEU A 301 5.56 5.10 -20.27
N ARG A 302 6.70 5.62 -20.70
CA ARG A 302 7.05 5.74 -22.12
C ARG A 302 7.05 4.36 -22.79
N CYS A 303 7.77 3.40 -22.21
CA CYS A 303 7.88 2.05 -22.77
C CYS A 303 6.55 1.28 -22.79
N MET A 304 5.65 1.55 -21.83
CA MET A 304 4.32 0.94 -21.80
C MET A 304 3.36 1.49 -22.87
N ASN A 305 3.52 2.77 -23.24
CA ASN A 305 2.53 3.48 -24.07
C ASN A 305 3.00 3.68 -25.52
N GLU A 306 4.30 3.80 -25.77
CA GLU A 306 4.84 3.99 -27.11
C GLU A 306 5.03 2.63 -27.80
N SER A 307 4.21 2.34 -28.81
CA SER A 307 4.40 1.16 -29.66
C SER A 307 5.74 1.21 -30.40
N SER A 308 6.28 0.03 -30.71
CA SER A 308 7.52 -0.18 -31.48
C SER A 308 7.55 0.47 -32.87
N SER A 309 6.41 1.01 -33.34
CA SER A 309 6.24 1.59 -34.67
C SER A 309 6.91 2.96 -34.89
N ASN A 310 7.41 3.61 -33.83
CA ASN A 310 8.26 4.79 -33.96
C ASN A 310 9.75 4.35 -34.03
N ASP A 311 10.10 3.64 -35.10
CA ASP A 311 11.46 3.18 -35.45
C ASP A 311 12.38 4.36 -35.86
N LEU A 312 12.57 5.32 -34.95
CA LEU A 312 13.52 6.42 -35.14
C LEU A 312 14.64 6.44 -34.10
N ASP A 313 14.79 5.37 -33.30
CA ASP A 313 15.90 5.25 -32.35
C ASP A 313 17.03 4.38 -32.97
N PRO A 314 18.05 4.97 -33.64
CA PRO A 314 19.07 4.24 -34.42
C PRO A 314 20.02 3.38 -33.58
N ILE A 315 19.82 3.29 -32.26
CA ILE A 315 20.64 2.55 -31.30
C ILE A 315 19.93 1.26 -30.83
N ARG A 316 18.66 1.02 -31.24
CA ARG A 316 17.85 -0.07 -30.69
C ARG A 316 18.23 -1.43 -31.29
N SER A 317 18.73 -2.35 -30.48
CA SER A 317 19.03 -3.72 -30.93
C SER A 317 17.76 -4.53 -31.13
N ILE A 318 17.68 -5.31 -32.21
CA ILE A 318 16.52 -6.16 -32.56
C ILE A 318 16.16 -7.16 -31.43
N ASP A 319 17.13 -7.54 -30.59
CA ASP A 319 16.96 -8.50 -29.47
C ASP A 319 16.69 -7.83 -28.10
N GLU A 320 16.34 -6.54 -28.05
CA GLU A 320 16.07 -5.86 -26.77
C GLU A 320 14.70 -6.28 -26.19
N PRO A 321 14.63 -6.73 -24.91
CA PRO A 321 13.37 -7.17 -24.32
C PRO A 321 12.40 -6.01 -24.15
N ARG A 322 11.10 -6.28 -24.29
CA ARG A 322 10.04 -5.26 -24.25
C ARG A 322 9.07 -5.54 -23.12
N PHE A 323 8.30 -4.51 -22.74
CA PHE A 323 7.23 -4.67 -21.76
C PHE A 323 6.14 -5.64 -22.25
N GLU A 324 5.88 -5.70 -23.55
CA GLU A 324 4.97 -6.72 -24.11
C GLU A 324 5.43 -8.15 -23.81
N ASP A 325 6.74 -8.39 -23.76
CA ASP A 325 7.30 -9.71 -23.55
C ASP A 325 7.05 -10.21 -22.11
N ILE A 326 6.91 -9.28 -21.13
CA ILE A 326 6.52 -9.58 -19.74
C ILE A 326 5.10 -10.17 -19.69
N TYR A 327 4.19 -9.62 -20.51
CA TYR A 327 2.82 -10.09 -20.57
C TYR A 327 2.70 -11.48 -21.21
N THR A 328 3.53 -11.75 -22.23
CA THR A 328 3.54 -13.04 -22.93
C THR A 328 4.39 -14.11 -22.26
N ALA A 329 5.21 -13.75 -21.27
CA ALA A 329 6.05 -14.70 -20.56
C ALA A 329 5.24 -15.75 -19.79
N SER A 330 5.84 -16.94 -19.63
CA SER A 330 5.31 -17.99 -18.76
C SER A 330 5.26 -17.50 -17.30
N ALA A 331 4.45 -18.15 -16.46
CA ALA A 331 4.40 -17.80 -15.03
C ALA A 331 5.77 -17.97 -14.33
N GLU A 332 6.56 -18.94 -14.77
CA GLU A 332 7.90 -19.24 -14.23
C GLU A 332 8.92 -18.17 -14.66
N ASP A 333 8.83 -17.69 -15.90
CA ASP A 333 9.79 -16.72 -16.46
C ASP A 333 9.40 -15.26 -16.23
N LYS A 334 8.17 -14.99 -15.79
CA LYS A 334 7.60 -13.64 -15.73
C LYS A 334 8.49 -12.65 -14.97
N TYR A 335 9.02 -13.06 -13.82
CA TYR A 335 9.93 -12.25 -13.01
C TYR A 335 11.30 -12.08 -13.66
N ALA A 336 11.82 -13.12 -14.31
CA ALA A 336 13.09 -13.03 -15.04
C ALA A 336 12.98 -12.07 -16.23
N THR A 337 11.89 -12.13 -16.99
CA THR A 337 11.59 -11.22 -18.09
C THR A 337 11.40 -9.80 -17.60
N PHE A 338 10.64 -9.60 -16.52
CA PHE A 338 10.49 -8.30 -15.85
C PHE A 338 11.86 -7.70 -15.50
N MET A 339 12.73 -8.46 -14.82
CA MET A 339 14.07 -8.00 -14.47
C MET A 339 14.94 -7.72 -15.71
N SER A 340 14.82 -8.54 -16.75
CA SER A 340 15.53 -8.34 -18.02
C SER A 340 15.16 -6.99 -18.65
N VAL A 341 13.87 -6.66 -18.71
CA VAL A 341 13.38 -5.35 -19.21
C VAL A 341 13.93 -4.21 -18.36
N TYR A 342 13.87 -4.31 -17.03
CA TYR A 342 14.31 -3.24 -16.14
C TYR A 342 15.82 -2.99 -16.24
N PHE A 343 16.64 -4.05 -16.21
CA PHE A 343 18.10 -3.88 -16.21
C PHE A 343 18.69 -3.63 -17.60
N LYS A 344 18.08 -4.15 -18.68
CA LYS A 344 18.59 -3.97 -20.05
C LYS A 344 18.05 -2.72 -20.72
N VAL A 345 16.82 -2.29 -20.41
CA VAL A 345 16.17 -1.14 -21.06
C VAL A 345 16.11 0.05 -20.12
N VAL A 346 15.35 -0.07 -19.03
CA VAL A 346 15.02 1.06 -18.15
C VAL A 346 16.29 1.62 -17.49
N ARG A 347 17.13 0.76 -16.89
CA ARG A 347 18.39 1.15 -16.24
C ARG A 347 19.30 1.93 -17.18
N ARG A 348 19.46 1.46 -18.43
CA ARG A 348 20.39 2.09 -19.39
C ARG A 348 19.99 3.53 -19.65
N LYS A 349 18.71 3.78 -19.94
CA LYS A 349 18.18 5.13 -20.19
C LYS A 349 18.23 5.99 -18.92
N VAL A 350 17.84 5.44 -17.77
CA VAL A 350 17.88 6.17 -16.48
C VAL A 350 19.29 6.61 -16.13
N VAL A 351 20.28 5.70 -16.19
CA VAL A 351 21.67 6.01 -15.84
C VAL A 351 22.28 7.00 -16.84
N ALA A 352 21.99 6.87 -18.13
CA ALA A 352 22.49 7.80 -19.15
C ALA A 352 21.94 9.22 -18.95
N GLU A 353 20.62 9.35 -18.75
CA GLU A 353 19.94 10.63 -18.51
C GLU A 353 20.37 11.25 -17.17
N ALA A 354 20.55 10.44 -16.14
CA ALA A 354 21.03 10.88 -14.84
C ALA A 354 22.48 11.37 -14.87
N ALA A 355 23.36 10.65 -15.59
CA ALA A 355 24.75 11.04 -15.79
C ALA A 355 24.87 12.37 -16.56
N ALA A 356 23.95 12.64 -17.50
CA ALA A 356 23.89 13.92 -18.19
C ALA A 356 23.50 15.08 -17.26
N ARG A 357 22.74 14.81 -16.19
CA ARG A 357 22.31 15.81 -15.19
C ARG A 357 23.33 16.01 -14.08
N SER A 358 24.21 15.05 -13.82
CA SER A 358 25.23 15.12 -12.76
C SER A 358 26.35 14.10 -12.93
N GLN A 359 27.60 14.49 -12.71
CA GLN A 359 28.81 13.66 -12.86
C GLN A 359 29.06 12.66 -11.70
N SER A 360 28.04 12.26 -10.94
CA SER A 360 28.23 11.41 -9.76
C SER A 360 27.90 9.95 -10.06
N LEU A 361 28.77 9.01 -9.65
CA LEU A 361 28.55 7.55 -9.74
C LEU A 361 27.41 7.05 -8.84
N THR A 362 26.73 7.93 -8.11
CA THR A 362 25.67 7.59 -7.14
C THR A 362 24.30 7.29 -7.77
N TYR A 363 24.01 7.73 -9.00
CA TYR A 363 22.67 7.58 -9.59
C TYR A 363 22.30 6.13 -9.91
N GLU A 364 23.27 5.33 -10.34
CA GLU A 364 23.06 3.91 -10.56
C GLU A 364 22.82 3.16 -9.24
N GLU A 365 23.58 3.49 -8.20
CA GLU A 365 23.40 2.92 -6.87
C GLU A 365 22.02 3.26 -6.31
N ILE A 366 21.57 4.50 -6.51
CA ILE A 366 20.25 4.98 -6.11
C ILE A 366 19.16 4.26 -6.90
N TRP A 367 19.30 4.10 -8.21
CA TRP A 367 18.34 3.36 -9.03
C TRP A 367 18.23 1.90 -8.59
N CYS A 368 19.37 1.23 -8.38
CA CYS A 368 19.38 -0.14 -7.86
C CYS A 368 18.73 -0.22 -6.48
N THR A 369 18.95 0.76 -5.61
CA THR A 369 18.33 0.85 -4.28
C THR A 369 16.81 0.97 -4.41
N LEU A 370 16.31 1.87 -5.26
CA LEU A 370 14.87 2.08 -5.48
C LEU A 370 14.19 0.85 -6.08
N VAL A 371 14.80 0.21 -7.09
CA VAL A 371 14.26 -0.99 -7.72
C VAL A 371 14.28 -2.17 -6.75
N PHE A 372 15.39 -2.38 -6.03
CA PHE A 372 15.47 -3.45 -5.04
C PHE A 372 14.42 -3.25 -3.94
N ARG A 373 14.32 -2.03 -3.40
CA ARG A 373 13.29 -1.64 -2.44
C ARG A 373 11.89 -1.92 -2.95
N MET A 374 11.57 -1.47 -4.16
CA MET A 374 10.29 -1.74 -4.81
C MET A 374 10.00 -3.23 -4.90
N THR A 375 10.99 -4.05 -5.29
CA THR A 375 10.80 -5.50 -5.42
C THR A 375 10.63 -6.20 -4.07
N CYS A 376 11.35 -5.78 -3.03
CA CYS A 376 11.14 -6.26 -1.66
C CYS A 376 9.73 -5.91 -1.17
N TRP A 377 9.30 -4.66 -1.42
CA TRP A 377 7.97 -4.19 -1.06
C TRP A 377 6.87 -4.96 -1.79
N LEU A 378 7.00 -5.13 -3.11
CA LEU A 378 6.06 -5.92 -3.91
C LEU A 378 6.06 -7.40 -3.50
N ARG A 379 7.17 -7.95 -2.99
CA ARG A 379 7.21 -9.34 -2.52
C ARG A 379 6.57 -9.53 -1.16
N LEU A 380 6.61 -8.51 -0.29
CA LEU A 380 5.96 -8.51 1.02
C LEU A 380 4.44 -8.49 0.93
N HIS A 381 3.89 -7.99 -0.17
CA HIS A 381 2.48 -7.75 -0.32
C HIS A 381 1.93 -8.59 -1.49
N ASP A 382 0.89 -9.35 -1.23
CA ASP A 382 0.25 -10.21 -2.24
C ASP A 382 -0.71 -9.39 -3.10
N PHE A 383 -0.16 -8.61 -4.04
CA PHE A 383 -0.95 -7.75 -4.91
C PHE A 383 -1.53 -8.50 -6.11
N ASP A 384 -2.81 -8.24 -6.39
CA ASP A 384 -3.44 -8.58 -7.65
C ASP A 384 -3.41 -7.38 -8.61
N ARG A 385 -3.26 -7.65 -9.91
CA ARG A 385 -3.30 -6.61 -10.96
C ARG A 385 -4.63 -5.84 -11.01
N HIS A 386 -5.71 -6.43 -10.49
CA HIS A 386 -7.04 -5.85 -10.39
C HIS A 386 -7.26 -5.07 -9.08
N ASP A 387 -6.26 -5.01 -8.20
CA ASP A 387 -6.34 -4.21 -6.98
C ASP A 387 -6.37 -2.72 -7.36
N ILE A 388 -7.56 -2.15 -7.23
CA ILE A 388 -7.84 -0.75 -7.56
C ILE A 388 -8.31 -0.04 -6.30
N GLN A 389 -7.63 1.05 -5.96
CA GLN A 389 -8.06 1.95 -4.91
C GLN A 389 -9.38 2.63 -5.31
N ILE A 390 -10.49 2.29 -4.65
CA ILE A 390 -11.76 3.01 -4.82
C ILE A 390 -11.65 4.37 -4.14
N CYS A 391 -11.71 5.47 -4.90
CA CYS A 391 -11.51 6.83 -4.41
C CYS A 391 -12.39 7.17 -3.19
N LYS A 392 -11.76 7.65 -2.11
CA LYS A 392 -12.41 8.14 -0.89
C LYS A 392 -11.81 9.45 -0.39
N SER A 393 -10.88 10.05 -1.13
CA SER A 393 -10.06 11.18 -0.65
C SER A 393 -10.91 12.36 -0.18
N GLU A 394 -12.09 12.57 -0.77
CA GLU A 394 -13.06 13.60 -0.39
C GLU A 394 -13.62 13.45 1.03
N LEU A 395 -13.62 12.25 1.61
CA LEU A 395 -14.07 12.02 2.97
C LEU A 395 -13.04 12.44 4.02
N MET A 396 -11.77 12.54 3.64
CA MET A 396 -10.73 12.95 4.56
C MET A 396 -11.03 14.36 5.10
N GLY A 397 -11.05 14.48 6.43
CA GLY A 397 -11.42 15.73 7.11
C GLY A 397 -12.92 16.01 7.21
N ARG A 398 -13.79 15.26 6.51
CA ARG A 398 -15.25 15.39 6.64
C ARG A 398 -15.76 14.73 7.93
N ARG A 399 -16.89 15.25 8.44
CA ARG A 399 -17.57 14.72 9.63
C ARG A 399 -18.89 14.03 9.28
N LEU A 400 -18.93 13.27 8.18
CA LEU A 400 -20.13 12.54 7.75
C LEU A 400 -20.51 11.48 8.80
N PRO A 401 -21.64 11.64 9.53
CA PRO A 401 -22.08 10.66 10.50
C PRO A 401 -22.62 9.42 9.78
N VAL A 402 -22.36 8.25 10.34
CA VAL A 402 -22.90 6.97 9.88
C VAL A 402 -23.32 6.14 11.08
N TYR A 403 -24.23 5.20 10.85
CA TYR A 403 -24.80 4.36 11.88
C TYR A 403 -24.41 2.91 11.66
N ILE A 404 -24.33 2.14 12.74
CA ILE A 404 -24.08 0.70 12.68
C ILE A 404 -25.20 0.04 13.49
N MET A 405 -25.97 -0.83 12.84
CA MET A 405 -27.22 -1.40 13.36
C MET A 405 -27.01 -2.40 14.48
#